data_AF-A0A915ILD7-F1
#
_entry.id   AF-A0A915ILD7-F1
#
_cell.length_a   1.000
_cell.length_b   1.000
_cell.length_c   1.000
_cell.angle_alpha   90.00
_cell.angle_beta   90.00
_cell.angle_gamma   90.00
#
_symmetry.space_group_name_H-M   'P 1'
#
loop_
_entity.id
_entity.type
_entity.pdbx_description
1 polymer ?
#
loop_
_entity_poly.entity_id
_entity_poly.type
_entity_poly.pdbx_seq_one_letter_code
_entity_poly.pdbx_strand_id
1 'polypeptide(L)'
;MYVNLQLYSIGILDIFGFEDLSPNLNTFEQLCINYTNERLQAYFNQHIFQFEQEEYLRQGLKWKSIEYTDNSECLKLLHSKPYGLFCLIDEECSVPKSTDETLLEKFTKYQKNNELYETPQKKEPAFVIAHYAGKVRYDVTGFKEKNKDLMRQDLINVFKNSRSSFVRELVCTDPLAMYRWSVVRASFRAMYAFRQAGRTKRKCSMQSNVTIDKNVCRRSSESQISVSSGRLFREDSDASKLPK
;
A
#
# COMPACT_ATOMS: atom_id res chain seq x y z
N MET A 1 -3.60 -33.86 -6.02
CA MET A 1 -2.29 -33.50 -5.42
C MET A 1 -2.23 -31.99 -5.32
N TYR A 2 -2.43 -31.42 -4.15
CA TYR A 2 -2.11 -30.02 -3.89
C TYR A 2 -0.64 -29.99 -3.47
N VAL A 3 0.22 -29.38 -4.30
CA VAL A 3 1.63 -29.17 -3.95
C VAL A 3 1.65 -28.05 -2.92
N ASN A 4 2.00 -28.38 -1.69
CA ASN A 4 2.17 -27.40 -0.62
C ASN A 4 3.54 -26.71 -0.84
N LEU A 5 3.55 -25.66 -1.66
CA LEU A 5 4.74 -24.84 -1.88
C LEU A 5 4.87 -23.88 -0.69
N GLN A 6 5.71 -24.24 0.27
CA GLN A 6 6.08 -23.36 1.36
C GLN A 6 7.01 -22.28 0.82
N LEU A 7 6.45 -21.08 0.62
CA LEU A 7 7.21 -19.90 0.18
C LEU A 7 7.89 -19.28 1.39
N TYR A 8 9.21 -19.19 1.35
CA TYR A 8 10.02 -18.48 2.36
C TYR A 8 10.30 -17.06 1.89
N SER A 9 10.25 -16.10 2.81
CA SER A 9 10.56 -14.70 2.55
C SER A 9 11.46 -14.13 3.65
N ILE A 10 12.40 -13.27 3.28
CA ILE A 10 13.23 -12.50 4.21
C ILE A 10 12.65 -11.08 4.28
N GLY A 11 12.31 -10.63 5.48
CA GLY A 11 11.88 -9.26 5.74
C GLY A 11 13.05 -8.44 6.29
N ILE A 12 13.24 -7.23 5.76
CA ILE A 12 14.17 -6.23 6.30
C ILE A 12 13.31 -5.04 6.73
N LEU A 13 13.52 -4.57 7.96
CA LEU A 13 12.82 -3.42 8.52
C LEU A 13 13.79 -2.25 8.62
N ASP A 14 13.48 -1.15 7.94
CA ASP A 14 14.19 0.13 8.02
C ASP A 14 13.20 1.21 8.47
N ILE A 15 13.44 1.78 9.64
CA ILE A 15 12.53 2.70 10.33
C ILE A 15 13.33 3.72 11.13
N PHE A 16 12.67 4.81 11.54
CA PHE A 16 13.24 5.76 12.49
C PHE A 16 13.44 5.15 13.88
N GLY A 17 14.58 5.46 14.50
CA GLY A 17 14.82 5.18 15.90
C GLY A 17 14.01 6.09 16.83
N PHE A 18 14.25 5.97 18.13
CA PHE A 18 13.63 6.84 19.14
C PHE A 18 14.06 8.30 18.93
N GLU A 19 13.10 9.24 18.98
CA GLU A 19 13.32 10.65 18.75
C GLU A 19 13.01 11.50 19.99
N ASP A 20 13.96 12.34 20.39
CA ASP A 20 13.75 13.45 21.31
C ASP A 20 14.47 14.69 20.74
N LEU A 21 13.72 15.50 20.01
CA LEU A 21 14.21 16.74 19.42
C LEU A 21 14.23 17.86 20.48
N SER A 22 14.40 19.11 20.04
CA SER A 22 14.22 20.23 20.95
C SER A 22 12.79 20.24 21.52
N PRO A 23 12.58 20.67 22.78
CA PRO A 23 11.32 20.47 23.50
C PRO A 23 10.04 21.00 22.83
N ASN A 24 10.15 21.95 21.89
CA ASN A 24 9.02 22.54 21.16
C ASN A 24 8.87 21.99 19.72
N LEU A 25 9.66 20.97 19.35
CA LEU A 25 9.64 20.37 18.01
C LEU A 25 9.05 18.96 18.01
N ASN A 26 9.00 18.30 19.16
CA ASN A 26 8.35 17.01 19.29
C ASN A 26 6.82 17.20 19.22
N THR A 27 6.22 16.86 18.08
CA THR A 27 4.77 16.94 17.89
C THR A 27 4.16 15.56 17.61
N PHE A 28 2.99 15.51 16.98
CA PHE A 28 2.22 14.28 16.74
C PHE A 28 3.03 13.20 15.99
N GLU A 29 3.87 13.58 15.05
CA GLU A 29 4.71 12.68 14.28
C GLU A 29 5.75 11.99 15.17
N GLN A 30 6.45 12.73 16.03
CA GLN A 30 7.37 12.17 17.01
C GLN A 30 6.65 11.23 17.99
N LEU A 31 5.42 11.55 18.41
CA LEU A 31 4.62 10.64 19.23
C LEU A 31 4.35 9.31 18.50
N CYS A 32 4.01 9.35 17.21
CA CYS A 32 3.81 8.16 16.38
C CYS A 32 5.10 7.35 16.16
N ILE A 33 6.24 8.03 15.94
CA ILE A 33 7.56 7.41 15.81
C ILE A 33 7.94 6.72 17.12
N ASN A 34 7.81 7.41 18.25
CA ASN A 34 8.15 6.86 19.56
C ASN A 34 7.19 5.73 19.97
N TYR A 35 5.92 5.81 19.63
CA TYR A 35 4.99 4.69 19.80
C TYR A 35 5.41 3.45 19.00
N THR A 36 5.88 3.64 17.77
CA THR A 36 6.40 2.53 16.95
C THR A 36 7.62 1.89 17.62
N ASN A 37 8.54 2.72 18.13
CA ASN A 37 9.71 2.27 18.88
C ASN A 37 9.34 1.53 20.18
N GLU A 38 8.35 2.02 20.95
CA GLU A 38 7.81 1.30 22.12
C GLU A 38 7.27 -0.09 21.73
N ARG A 39 6.55 -0.19 20.62
CA ARG A 39 5.99 -1.46 20.16
C ARG A 39 7.08 -2.45 19.76
N LEU A 40 8.15 -1.96 19.15
CA LEU A 40 9.31 -2.76 18.77
C LEU A 40 10.12 -3.18 19.98
N GLN A 41 10.32 -2.30 20.95
CA GLN A 41 10.97 -2.66 22.21
C GLN A 41 10.21 -3.79 22.92
N ALA A 42 8.87 -3.70 22.98
CA ALA A 42 8.05 -4.78 23.55
C ALA A 42 8.15 -6.09 22.74
N TYR A 43 8.21 -5.99 21.41
CA TYR A 43 8.42 -7.15 20.54
C TYR A 43 9.78 -7.81 20.78
N PHE A 44 10.85 -7.03 20.87
CA PHE A 44 12.20 -7.51 21.17
C PHE A 44 12.27 -8.16 22.55
N ASN A 45 11.74 -7.50 23.58
CA ASN A 45 11.66 -8.05 24.93
C ASN A 45 10.91 -9.39 24.90
N GLN A 46 9.77 -9.50 24.23
CA GLN A 46 9.04 -10.76 24.20
C GLN A 46 9.76 -11.87 23.41
N HIS A 47 10.27 -11.56 22.22
CA HIS A 47 10.74 -12.59 21.28
C HIS A 47 12.20 -12.96 21.45
N ILE A 48 13.11 -11.99 21.65
CA ILE A 48 14.53 -12.33 21.82
C ILE A 48 14.73 -13.13 23.10
N PHE A 49 14.11 -12.72 24.22
CA PHE A 49 14.25 -13.48 25.46
C PHE A 49 13.63 -14.87 25.37
N GLN A 50 12.49 -15.02 24.70
CA GLN A 50 11.92 -16.34 24.47
C GLN A 50 12.85 -17.22 23.63
N PHE A 51 13.37 -16.72 22.51
CA PHE A 51 14.28 -17.49 21.65
C PHE A 51 15.61 -17.82 22.32
N GLU A 52 16.18 -16.88 23.08
CA GLU A 52 17.39 -17.16 23.86
C GLU A 52 17.10 -18.25 24.89
N GLN A 53 16.02 -18.15 25.66
CA GLN A 53 15.70 -19.15 26.67
C GLN A 53 15.51 -20.56 26.07
N GLU A 54 14.83 -20.66 24.93
CA GLU A 54 14.66 -21.93 24.19
C GLU A 54 16.02 -22.51 23.75
N GLU A 55 16.94 -21.67 23.29
CA GLU A 55 18.26 -22.07 22.82
C GLU A 55 19.20 -22.51 23.96
N TYR A 56 19.19 -21.80 25.09
CA TYR A 56 19.97 -22.19 26.27
C TYR A 56 19.50 -23.54 26.83
N LEU A 57 18.18 -23.78 26.88
CA LEU A 57 17.60 -25.06 27.25
C LEU A 57 18.03 -26.18 26.28
N ARG A 58 18.00 -25.90 24.96
CA ARG A 58 18.45 -26.85 23.93
C ARG A 58 19.92 -27.23 24.09
N GLN A 59 20.78 -26.29 24.51
CA GLN A 59 22.21 -26.52 24.71
C GLN A 59 22.57 -27.07 26.10
N GLY A 60 21.60 -27.20 27.02
CA GLY A 60 21.84 -27.67 28.38
C GLY A 60 22.61 -26.67 29.25
N LEU A 61 22.62 -25.38 28.87
CA LEU A 61 23.30 -24.31 29.60
C LEU A 61 22.38 -23.78 30.71
N LYS A 62 22.96 -23.48 31.88
CA LYS A 62 22.21 -22.82 32.96
C LYS A 62 21.88 -21.39 32.54
N TRP A 63 20.59 -21.10 32.39
CA TRP A 63 20.09 -19.76 32.12
C TRP A 63 20.33 -18.84 33.33
N LYS A 64 20.77 -17.60 33.04
CA LYS A 64 20.75 -16.50 33.99
C LYS A 64 19.75 -15.48 33.46
N SER A 65 18.70 -15.19 34.24
CA SER A 65 17.69 -14.20 33.84
C SER A 65 18.36 -12.86 33.57
N ILE A 66 18.16 -12.34 32.36
CA ILE A 66 18.51 -10.96 32.01
C ILE A 66 17.34 -10.10 32.47
N GLU A 67 17.60 -9.14 33.34
CA GLU A 67 16.60 -8.14 33.71
C GLU A 67 16.40 -7.17 32.52
N TYR A 68 15.14 -6.90 32.19
CA TYR A 68 14.78 -5.96 31.13
C TYR A 68 13.73 -4.97 31.63
N THR A 69 13.68 -3.81 30.99
CA THR A 69 12.65 -2.80 31.26
C THR A 69 11.36 -3.20 30.55
N ASP A 70 10.35 -3.59 31.31
CA ASP A 70 9.00 -3.81 30.79
C ASP A 70 8.35 -2.47 30.48
N ASN A 71 8.00 -2.27 29.21
CA ASN A 71 7.36 -1.06 28.71
C ASN A 71 5.85 -1.25 28.42
N SER A 72 5.26 -2.33 28.92
CA SER A 72 3.83 -2.64 28.74
C SER A 72 2.90 -1.53 29.26
N GLU A 73 3.25 -0.87 30.37
CA GLU A 73 2.46 0.24 30.92
C GLU A 73 2.51 1.49 30.02
N CYS A 74 3.65 1.76 29.36
CA CYS A 74 3.75 2.85 28.39
C CYS A 74 2.91 2.56 27.14
N LEU A 75 2.94 1.32 26.65
CA LEU A 75 2.06 0.90 25.56
C LEU A 75 0.57 1.02 25.92
N LYS A 76 0.19 0.68 27.15
CA LYS A 76 -1.18 0.89 27.63
C LYS A 76 -1.54 2.36 27.68
N LEU A 77 -0.66 3.23 28.21
CA LEU A 77 -0.87 4.68 28.19
C LEU A 77 -1.14 5.20 26.77
N LEU A 78 -0.40 4.70 25.78
CA LEU A 78 -0.50 5.16 24.40
C LEU A 78 -1.76 4.65 23.67
N HIS A 79 -2.04 3.34 23.70
CA HIS A 79 -3.06 2.74 22.84
C HIS A 79 -4.24 2.06 23.54
N SER A 80 -4.22 1.89 24.88
CA SER A 80 -5.26 1.09 25.54
C SER A 80 -6.63 1.73 25.41
N LYS A 81 -7.67 0.91 25.26
CA LYS A 81 -9.05 1.40 25.28
C LYS A 81 -9.58 1.44 26.71
N PRO A 82 -10.41 2.43 27.07
CA PRO A 82 -10.88 3.54 26.23
C PRO A 82 -10.03 4.82 26.35
N TYR A 83 -9.07 4.89 27.27
CA TYR A 83 -8.44 6.16 27.68
C TYR A 83 -6.98 6.36 27.23
N GLY A 84 -6.46 5.49 26.37
CA GLY A 84 -5.12 5.66 25.78
C GLY A 84 -5.06 6.92 24.92
N LEU A 85 -3.88 7.55 24.85
CA LEU A 85 -3.72 8.84 24.18
C LEU A 85 -4.24 8.84 22.74
N PHE A 86 -3.96 7.80 21.94
CA PHE A 86 -4.48 7.70 20.57
C PHE A 86 -6.01 7.61 20.52
N CYS A 87 -6.64 6.91 21.46
CA CYS A 87 -8.10 6.84 21.55
C CYS A 87 -8.70 8.21 21.89
N LEU A 88 -8.06 8.94 22.81
CA LEU A 88 -8.50 10.29 23.20
C LEU A 88 -8.32 11.30 22.06
N ILE A 89 -7.25 11.19 21.27
CA ILE A 89 -7.02 12.00 20.06
C ILE A 89 -8.15 11.77 19.06
N ASP A 90 -8.48 10.51 18.75
CA ASP A 90 -9.54 10.15 17.79
C ASP A 90 -10.91 10.66 18.24
N GLU A 91 -11.21 10.51 19.53
CA GLU A 91 -12.46 11.00 20.13
C GLU A 91 -12.53 12.53 20.03
N GLU A 92 -11.49 13.24 20.44
CA GLU A 92 -11.46 14.71 20.41
C GLU A 92 -11.48 15.27 18.99
N CYS A 93 -10.91 14.54 18.02
CA CYS A 93 -11.02 14.86 16.60
C CYS A 93 -12.47 14.79 16.11
N SER A 94 -13.29 13.90 16.67
CA SER A 94 -14.69 13.73 16.30
C SER A 94 -15.61 14.78 16.93
N VAL A 95 -15.18 15.46 17.99
CA VAL A 95 -15.95 16.51 18.68
C VAL A 95 -15.97 17.82 17.88
N PRO A 96 -17.14 18.39 17.56
CA PRO A 96 -17.22 19.71 16.93
C PRO A 96 -16.68 20.81 17.85
N LYS A 97 -15.88 21.74 17.29
CA LYS A 97 -15.31 22.91 18.00
C LYS A 97 -14.37 22.60 19.17
N SER A 98 -13.94 21.35 19.37
CA SER A 98 -12.81 21.05 20.25
C SER A 98 -11.55 21.76 19.75
N THR A 99 -10.56 21.96 20.62
CA THR A 99 -9.24 22.53 20.28
C THR A 99 -8.12 21.60 20.74
N ASP A 100 -6.87 21.93 20.46
CA ASP A 100 -5.74 21.15 20.98
C ASP A 100 -5.58 21.35 22.50
N GLU A 101 -6.03 22.48 23.04
CA GLU A 101 -6.10 22.72 24.48
C GLU A 101 -7.14 21.81 25.15
N THR A 102 -8.32 21.62 24.56
CA THR A 102 -9.32 20.69 25.12
C THR A 102 -8.83 19.24 25.07
N LEU A 103 -8.04 18.89 24.04
CA LEU A 103 -7.34 17.60 23.99
C LEU A 103 -6.35 17.43 25.14
N LEU A 104 -5.51 18.43 25.41
CA LEU A 104 -4.54 18.40 26.51
C LEU A 104 -5.21 18.33 27.88
N GLU A 105 -6.30 19.07 28.08
CA GLU A 105 -7.13 18.99 29.28
C GLU A 105 -7.68 17.57 29.48
N LYS A 106 -8.11 16.93 28.39
CA LYS A 106 -8.60 15.54 28.39
C LYS A 106 -7.49 14.54 28.74
N PHE A 107 -6.30 14.65 28.13
CA PHE A 107 -5.15 13.83 28.50
C PHE A 107 -4.86 13.94 30.00
N THR A 108 -4.74 15.17 30.49
CA THR A 108 -4.46 15.44 31.90
C THR A 108 -5.56 14.86 32.80
N LYS A 109 -6.83 15.01 32.43
CA LYS A 109 -7.96 14.45 33.20
C LYS A 109 -7.88 12.94 33.37
N TYR A 110 -7.55 12.20 32.30
CA TYR A 110 -7.55 10.73 32.31
C TYR A 110 -6.21 10.13 32.76
N GLN A 111 -5.09 10.82 32.54
CA GLN A 111 -3.74 10.29 32.76
C GLN A 111 -3.00 10.90 33.95
N LYS A 112 -3.57 11.86 34.70
CA LYS A 112 -2.93 12.50 35.87
C LYS A 112 -2.39 11.57 36.96
N ASN A 113 -2.92 10.34 37.06
CA ASN A 113 -2.51 9.36 38.07
C ASN A 113 -1.51 8.33 37.51
N ASN A 114 -1.15 8.44 36.22
CA ASN A 114 -0.21 7.55 35.58
C ASN A 114 1.21 8.09 35.79
N GLU A 115 2.09 7.30 36.39
CA GLU A 115 3.49 7.68 36.65
C GLU A 115 4.28 8.01 35.37
N LEU A 116 3.82 7.50 34.23
CA LEU A 116 4.45 7.73 32.93
C LEU A 116 3.95 9.00 32.22
N TYR A 117 2.96 9.71 32.78
CA TYR A 117 2.42 10.94 32.21
C TYR A 117 2.65 12.12 33.16
N GLU A 118 3.32 13.15 32.65
CA GLU A 118 3.63 14.36 33.41
C GLU A 118 3.12 15.61 32.68
N THR A 119 2.63 16.57 33.45
CA THR A 119 2.30 17.92 32.95
C THR A 119 3.41 18.90 33.32
N PRO A 120 3.82 19.82 32.42
CA PRO A 120 4.78 20.86 32.73
C PRO A 120 4.35 21.71 33.95
N GLN A 121 5.32 22.23 34.71
CA GLN A 121 5.03 23.04 35.91
C GLN A 121 4.29 24.35 35.59
N LYS A 122 4.52 24.90 34.40
CA LYS A 122 3.78 26.06 33.87
C LYS A 122 2.68 25.57 32.95
N LYS A 123 1.58 26.33 32.87
CA LYS A 123 0.47 26.04 31.95
C LYS A 123 0.94 26.29 30.51
N GLU A 124 1.56 25.26 29.94
CA GLU A 124 2.10 25.22 28.58
C GLU A 124 1.26 24.23 27.76
N PRO A 125 1.16 24.41 26.43
CA PRO A 125 0.45 23.49 25.53
C PRO A 125 1.29 22.21 25.31
N ALA A 126 1.70 21.53 26.37
CA ALA A 126 2.58 20.39 26.29
C ALA A 126 2.32 19.36 27.39
N PHE A 127 2.73 18.13 27.13
CA PHE A 127 2.74 17.01 28.07
C PHE A 127 4.06 16.23 27.93
N VAL A 128 4.37 15.40 28.92
CA VAL A 128 5.60 14.59 28.93
C VAL A 128 5.22 13.13 29.12
N ILE A 129 5.86 12.25 28.35
CA ILE A 129 5.74 10.80 28.50
C ILE A 129 7.09 10.23 28.92
N ALA A 130 7.10 9.38 29.94
CA ALA A 130 8.26 8.55 30.28
C ALA A 130 8.26 7.28 29.42
N HIS A 131 9.07 7.30 28.36
CA HIS A 131 9.31 6.16 27.48
C HIS A 131 10.41 5.25 28.02
N TYR A 132 10.57 4.06 27.45
CA TYR A 132 11.68 3.16 27.79
C TYR A 132 13.06 3.80 27.59
N ALA A 133 13.17 4.71 26.61
CA ALA A 133 14.41 5.40 26.26
C ALA A 133 14.62 6.74 26.98
N GLY A 134 13.62 7.24 27.73
CA GLY A 134 13.70 8.51 28.44
C GLY A 134 12.40 9.30 28.45
N LYS A 135 12.42 10.46 29.12
CA LYS A 135 11.27 11.37 29.15
C LYS A 135 11.28 12.28 27.93
N VAL A 136 10.18 12.30 27.18
CA VAL A 136 10.02 13.16 26.01
C VAL A 136 8.88 14.13 26.23
N ARG A 137 9.15 15.42 26.02
CA ARG A 137 8.13 16.48 26.04
C ARG A 137 7.55 16.62 24.64
N TYR A 138 6.22 16.63 24.53
CA TYR A 138 5.48 16.85 23.30
C TYR A 138 4.68 18.14 23.37
N ASP A 139 4.75 18.96 22.32
CA ASP A 139 3.90 20.12 22.12
C ASP A 139 2.59 19.66 21.45
N VAL A 140 1.44 19.92 22.07
CA VAL A 140 0.12 19.46 21.58
C VAL A 140 -0.37 20.25 20.35
N THR A 141 0.29 21.35 20.00
CA THR A 141 -0.13 22.24 18.92
C THR A 141 -0.23 21.48 17.59
N GLY A 142 -1.39 21.56 16.94
CA GLY A 142 -1.66 20.95 15.65
C GLY A 142 -1.91 19.44 15.68
N PHE A 143 -1.96 18.79 16.85
CA PHE A 143 -2.20 17.35 16.97
C PHE A 143 -3.48 16.92 16.25
N LYS A 144 -4.57 17.66 16.44
CA LYS A 144 -5.86 17.29 15.86
C LYS A 144 -5.91 17.51 14.35
N GLU A 145 -5.28 18.57 13.86
CA GLU A 145 -5.20 18.81 12.42
C GLU A 145 -4.41 17.69 11.74
N LYS A 146 -3.25 17.34 12.30
CA LYS A 146 -2.38 16.26 11.81
C LYS A 146 -3.08 14.90 11.84
N ASN A 147 -3.86 14.59 12.89
CA ASN A 147 -4.63 13.34 12.95
C ASN A 147 -5.82 13.32 11.97
N LYS A 148 -6.38 14.48 11.63
CA LYS A 148 -7.50 14.61 10.68
C LYS A 148 -7.07 14.69 9.22
N ASP A 149 -5.77 14.67 8.93
CA ASP A 149 -5.22 14.83 7.58
C ASP A 149 -5.44 13.60 6.70
N LEU A 150 -6.70 13.23 6.55
CA LEU A 150 -7.18 12.19 5.64
C LEU A 150 -7.68 12.85 4.36
N MET A 151 -7.24 12.32 3.22
CA MET A 151 -7.72 12.73 1.91
C MET A 151 -9.25 12.58 1.81
N ARG A 152 -9.93 13.69 1.46
CA ARG A 152 -11.40 13.69 1.27
C ARG A 152 -11.78 12.71 0.15
N GLN A 153 -12.85 11.94 0.37
CA GLN A 153 -13.34 10.95 -0.60
C GLN A 153 -13.66 11.54 -1.98
N ASP A 154 -14.16 12.78 -2.04
CA ASP A 154 -14.42 13.45 -3.32
C ASP A 154 -13.15 13.65 -4.14
N LEU A 155 -12.04 14.01 -3.49
CA LEU A 155 -10.74 14.16 -4.15
C LEU A 155 -10.23 12.80 -4.64
N ILE A 156 -10.35 11.77 -3.80
CA ILE A 156 -10.03 10.39 -4.19
C ILE A 156 -10.84 9.97 -5.42
N ASN A 157 -12.13 10.32 -5.49
CA ASN A 157 -12.99 10.02 -6.63
C ASN A 157 -12.58 10.77 -7.90
N VAL A 158 -12.16 12.03 -7.79
CA VAL A 158 -11.61 12.79 -8.93
C VAL A 158 -10.34 12.10 -9.46
N PHE A 159 -9.42 11.72 -8.57
CA PHE A 159 -8.19 11.03 -8.97
C PHE A 159 -8.46 9.67 -9.60
N LYS A 160 -9.43 8.90 -9.08
CA LYS A 160 -9.89 7.62 -9.67
C LYS A 160 -10.47 7.78 -11.08
N ASN A 161 -11.03 8.93 -11.41
CA ASN A 161 -11.57 9.25 -12.74
C ASN A 161 -10.57 9.94 -13.67
N SER A 162 -9.33 10.15 -13.23
CA SER A 162 -8.28 10.73 -14.07
C SER A 162 -8.06 9.91 -15.34
N ARG A 163 -7.73 10.56 -16.45
CA ARG A 163 -7.36 9.87 -17.71
C ARG A 163 -5.98 9.21 -17.61
N SER A 164 -5.10 9.71 -16.74
CA SER A 164 -3.78 9.14 -16.50
C SER A 164 -3.86 7.87 -15.66
N SER A 165 -3.28 6.77 -16.13
CA SER A 165 -3.16 5.53 -15.37
C SER A 165 -2.35 5.69 -14.11
N PHE A 166 -1.25 6.46 -14.19
CA PHE A 166 -0.39 6.76 -13.06
C PHE A 166 -1.17 7.47 -11.93
N VAL A 167 -1.98 8.48 -12.27
CA VAL A 167 -2.77 9.22 -11.27
C VAL A 167 -3.84 8.36 -10.60
N ARG A 168 -4.47 7.44 -11.35
CA ARG A 168 -5.44 6.51 -10.76
C ARG A 168 -4.77 5.52 -9.79
N GLU A 169 -3.53 5.12 -10.08
CA GLU A 169 -2.76 4.18 -9.25
C GLU A 169 -2.29 4.81 -7.94
N LEU A 170 -1.94 6.10 -7.94
CA LEU A 170 -1.51 6.84 -6.74
C LEU A 170 -2.54 6.87 -5.60
N VAL A 171 -3.84 6.72 -5.90
CA VAL A 171 -4.93 6.88 -4.92
C VAL A 171 -5.64 5.57 -4.59
N CYS A 172 -5.09 4.44 -5.02
CA CYS A 172 -5.68 3.14 -4.76
C CYS A 172 -5.31 2.65 -3.35
N THR A 173 -6.34 2.36 -2.56
CA THR A 173 -6.30 2.10 -1.11
C THR A 173 -5.74 0.74 -0.70
N ASP A 174 -5.40 -0.16 -1.64
CA ASP A 174 -4.68 -1.39 -1.32
C ASP A 174 -3.86 -1.89 -2.53
N PRO A 175 -2.52 -1.84 -2.45
CA PRO A 175 -1.62 -2.40 -3.47
C PRO A 175 -1.92 -3.87 -3.79
N LEU A 176 -2.32 -4.67 -2.79
CA LEU A 176 -2.65 -6.08 -2.98
C LEU A 176 -3.95 -6.28 -3.75
N ALA A 177 -5.02 -5.54 -3.43
CA ALA A 177 -6.27 -5.58 -4.17
C ALA A 177 -6.06 -5.17 -5.64
N MET A 178 -5.20 -4.16 -5.90
CA MET A 178 -4.85 -3.76 -7.26
C MET A 178 -4.09 -4.84 -8.02
N TYR A 179 -3.08 -5.47 -7.41
CA TYR A 179 -2.35 -6.58 -8.03
C TYR A 179 -3.30 -7.74 -8.36
N ARG A 180 -4.17 -8.12 -7.43
CA ARG A 180 -5.17 -9.18 -7.64
C ARG A 180 -6.15 -8.80 -8.76
N TRP A 181 -6.63 -7.56 -8.77
CA TRP A 181 -7.58 -7.08 -9.78
C TRP A 181 -6.94 -6.86 -11.17
N SER A 182 -5.66 -6.50 -11.24
CA SER A 182 -4.93 -6.37 -12.51
C SER A 182 -4.69 -7.74 -13.14
N VAL A 183 -4.31 -8.75 -12.35
CA VAL A 183 -4.19 -10.15 -12.79
C VAL A 183 -5.53 -10.67 -13.33
N VAL A 184 -6.62 -10.42 -12.61
CA VAL A 184 -7.98 -10.80 -13.07
C VAL A 184 -8.34 -10.11 -14.38
N ARG A 185 -8.16 -8.78 -14.50
CA ARG A 185 -8.45 -8.03 -15.73
C ARG A 185 -7.59 -8.48 -16.93
N ALA A 186 -6.30 -8.76 -16.71
CA ALA A 186 -5.41 -9.28 -17.74
C ALA A 186 -5.89 -10.64 -18.26
N SER A 187 -6.31 -11.53 -17.34
CA SER A 187 -6.88 -12.83 -17.67
C SER A 187 -8.14 -12.72 -18.51
N PHE A 188 -9.07 -11.83 -18.15
CA PHE A 188 -10.28 -11.58 -18.94
C PHE A 188 -9.99 -11.00 -20.32
N ARG A 189 -9.04 -10.06 -20.43
CA ARG A 189 -8.62 -9.51 -21.73
C ARG A 189 -7.98 -10.57 -22.62
N ALA A 190 -7.12 -11.42 -22.07
CA ALA A 190 -6.50 -12.53 -22.79
C ALA A 190 -7.56 -13.53 -23.27
N MET A 191 -8.50 -13.92 -22.41
CA MET A 191 -9.61 -14.81 -22.78
C MET A 191 -10.51 -14.20 -23.87
N TYR A 192 -10.84 -12.92 -23.76
CA TYR A 192 -11.65 -12.22 -24.76
C TYR A 192 -10.93 -12.15 -26.11
N ALA A 193 -9.65 -11.78 -26.12
CA ALA A 193 -8.81 -11.76 -27.31
C ALA A 193 -8.71 -13.14 -27.96
N PHE A 194 -8.53 -14.20 -27.17
CA PHE A 194 -8.48 -15.58 -27.66
C PHE A 194 -9.81 -16.03 -28.28
N ARG A 195 -10.96 -15.73 -27.64
CA ARG A 195 -12.29 -16.04 -28.19
C ARG A 195 -12.58 -15.27 -29.48
N GLN A 196 -12.17 -14.01 -29.56
CA GLN A 196 -12.28 -13.19 -30.78
C GLN A 196 -11.45 -13.81 -31.91
N ALA A 197 -10.18 -14.12 -31.68
CA ALA A 197 -9.30 -14.76 -32.65
C ALA A 197 -9.87 -16.12 -33.14
N GLY A 198 -10.41 -16.92 -32.22
CA GLY A 198 -11.07 -18.19 -32.56
C GLY A 198 -12.33 -18.02 -33.43
N ARG A 199 -13.15 -16.99 -33.17
CA ARG A 199 -14.32 -16.66 -34.00
C ARG A 199 -13.92 -16.21 -35.41
N THR A 200 -12.90 -15.36 -35.53
CA THR A 200 -12.37 -14.92 -36.82
C THR A 200 -11.82 -16.07 -37.64
N LYS A 201 -11.08 -17.00 -37.01
CA LYS A 201 -10.56 -18.21 -37.66
C LYS A 201 -11.69 -19.14 -38.14
N ARG A 202 -12.76 -19.32 -37.36
CA ARG A 202 -13.94 -20.10 -37.78
C ARG A 202 -14.68 -19.45 -38.95
N LYS A 203 -14.86 -18.13 -38.96
CA LYS A 203 -15.47 -17.42 -40.09
C LYS A 203 -14.63 -17.54 -41.36
N CYS A 204 -13.30 -17.40 -41.26
CA CYS A 204 -12.38 -17.56 -42.39
C CYS A 204 -12.35 -19.02 -42.91
N SER A 205 -12.49 -20.00 -42.02
CA SER A 205 -12.61 -21.42 -42.37
C SER A 205 -13.95 -21.77 -43.05
N MET A 206 -15.05 -21.13 -42.68
CA MET A 206 -16.32 -21.31 -43.41
C MET A 206 -16.32 -20.63 -44.78
N GLN A 207 -15.63 -19.50 -44.93
CA GLN A 207 -15.53 -18.78 -46.21
C GLN A 207 -14.60 -19.47 -47.23
N SER A 208 -13.56 -20.17 -46.75
CA SER A 208 -12.71 -21.03 -47.58
C SER A 208 -13.43 -22.30 -48.05
N ASN A 209 -14.26 -22.92 -47.21
CA ASN A 209 -15.04 -24.11 -47.61
C ASN A 209 -16.15 -23.78 -48.64
N VAL A 210 -16.75 -22.58 -48.60
CA VAL A 210 -17.73 -22.13 -49.61
C VAL A 210 -17.09 -21.83 -50.98
N THR A 211 -15.78 -21.56 -51.01
CA THR A 211 -15.05 -21.25 -52.26
C THR A 211 -14.53 -22.51 -52.96
N ILE A 212 -14.23 -23.58 -52.21
CA ILE A 212 -13.77 -24.86 -52.79
C ILE A 212 -14.92 -25.60 -53.51
N ASP A 213 -16.16 -25.51 -53.00
CA ASP A 213 -17.31 -26.22 -53.59
C ASP A 213 -17.82 -25.62 -54.92
N LYS A 214 -17.41 -24.39 -55.28
CA LYS A 214 -17.83 -23.75 -56.54
C LYS A 214 -16.93 -24.07 -57.75
N ASN A 215 -15.77 -24.69 -57.54
CA ASN A 215 -14.79 -24.95 -58.60
C ASN A 215 -14.81 -26.38 -59.16
N VAL A 216 -15.71 -27.26 -58.72
CA VAL A 216 -15.76 -28.67 -59.17
C VAL A 216 -16.68 -28.90 -60.38
N CYS A 217 -17.58 -27.97 -60.74
CA CYS A 217 -18.49 -28.17 -61.86
C CYS A 217 -18.42 -27.03 -62.87
N ARG A 218 -17.45 -27.10 -63.80
CA ARG A 218 -17.52 -26.53 -65.15
C ARG A 218 -16.32 -27.01 -65.98
N ARG A 219 -16.44 -28.22 -66.53
CA ARG A 219 -15.64 -28.72 -67.64
C ARG A 219 -16.58 -28.98 -68.82
N SER A 220 -16.10 -28.66 -70.04
CA SER A 220 -16.73 -28.82 -71.37
C SER A 220 -17.65 -27.64 -71.72
N SER A 221 -17.56 -26.92 -72.84
CA SER A 221 -16.79 -26.93 -74.11
C SER A 221 -16.87 -25.45 -74.60
N GLU A 222 -16.00 -24.81 -75.39
CA GLU A 222 -15.62 -25.07 -76.78
C GLU A 222 -14.75 -23.87 -77.28
N SER A 223 -13.79 -24.18 -78.15
CA SER A 223 -13.09 -23.37 -79.18
C SER A 223 -13.14 -21.82 -79.23
N GLN A 224 -11.97 -21.17 -79.33
CA GLN A 224 -11.41 -20.54 -80.56
C GLN A 224 -10.22 -19.56 -80.30
N ILE A 225 -9.06 -19.88 -80.90
CA ILE A 225 -8.07 -19.06 -81.65
C ILE A 225 -8.21 -17.51 -81.54
N SER A 226 -7.25 -16.68 -81.07
CA SER A 226 -6.03 -16.22 -81.78
C SER A 226 -5.18 -15.20 -80.99
N VAL A 227 -3.85 -15.41 -80.98
CA VAL A 227 -2.69 -14.55 -81.33
C VAL A 227 -2.57 -13.04 -80.97
N SER A 228 -1.36 -12.71 -80.46
CA SER A 228 -0.54 -11.47 -80.52
C SER A 228 -0.80 -10.32 -79.51
N SER A 229 0.17 -10.00 -78.64
CA SER A 229 1.32 -9.07 -78.81
C SER A 229 0.89 -7.61 -78.58
N GLY A 230 1.47 -6.76 -77.73
CA GLY A 230 2.64 -6.75 -76.86
C GLY A 230 2.89 -5.28 -76.42
N ARG A 231 3.74 -5.06 -75.40
CA ARG A 231 4.44 -3.78 -75.06
C ARG A 231 3.56 -2.58 -74.61
N LEU A 232 3.99 -1.57 -73.82
CA LEU A 232 5.30 -1.03 -73.42
C LEU A 232 5.07 -0.04 -72.22
N PHE A 233 5.88 -0.14 -71.14
CA PHE A 233 6.49 0.96 -70.32
C PHE A 233 5.56 1.88 -69.45
N ARG A 234 5.99 2.53 -68.35
CA ARG A 234 7.31 2.86 -67.77
C ARG A 234 7.20 3.21 -66.26
N GLU A 235 8.34 3.12 -65.59
CA GLU A 235 8.67 3.46 -64.19
C GLU A 235 8.72 4.98 -63.89
N ASP A 236 8.72 5.29 -62.58
CA ASP A 236 9.60 6.24 -61.84
C ASP A 236 8.80 6.97 -60.74
N SER A 237 8.94 6.66 -59.44
CA SER A 237 10.03 6.91 -58.47
C SER A 237 10.01 8.30 -57.78
N ASP A 238 10.15 8.21 -56.44
CA ASP A 238 10.73 9.16 -55.47
C ASP A 238 9.91 10.19 -54.65
N ALA A 239 9.71 9.80 -53.39
CA ALA A 239 10.29 10.37 -52.15
C ALA A 239 10.20 11.86 -51.76
N SER A 240 9.64 12.01 -50.54
CA SER A 240 10.08 12.87 -49.42
C SER A 240 9.64 14.34 -49.33
N LYS A 241 8.93 14.67 -48.23
CA LYS A 241 9.36 15.63 -47.18
C LYS A 241 8.26 15.86 -46.14
N LEU A 242 8.64 15.75 -44.86
CA LEU A 242 7.95 16.32 -43.69
C LEU A 242 8.42 17.76 -43.47
N PRO A 243 7.59 18.61 -42.84
CA PRO A 243 8.09 19.70 -42.01
C PRO A 243 7.59 19.65 -40.56
N LYS A 244 8.30 20.45 -39.75
CA LYS A 244 8.28 20.62 -38.30
C LYS A 244 6.93 21.08 -37.72
#